data_AF-A0A5C7LDE2-F1
#
_entry.id   AF-A0A5C7LDE2-F1
#
_cell.length_a   1.000
_cell.length_b   1.000
_cell.length_c   1.000
_cell.angle_alpha   90.00
_cell.angle_beta   90.00
_cell.angle_gamma   90.00
#
_symmetry.space_group_name_H-M   'P 1'
#
loop_
_entity.id
_entity.type
_entity.pdbx_description
1 polymer ?
#
loop_
_entity_poly.entity_id
_entity_poly.type
_entity_poly.pdbx_seq_one_letter_code
_entity_poly.pdbx_strand_id
1 'polypeptide(L)'
;MSRVNAKAPNRAGERRTTVAENPRNLRCFGIIGALKRMTGAVLETPAGLTERHWRSNGMDQYNTRAQRKRRAPFSNATRQRILDYYDHTCVYCEYEATTVDHVIPYTYGGSDEDDNLVACCSICNSIASNKIFETFEGKRAFIRKRYGPYLEGRVRRERRKLSMCGDCGTVYQPRVNGASAVLCAECYAADEMGRRKRLIGEESPVYDLGGAS
;
A
#
# COMPACT_ATOMS: atom_id res chain seq x y z
N MET A 1 7.47 -39.25 51.67
CA MET A 1 7.88 -39.59 50.30
C MET A 1 7.10 -38.73 49.32
N SER A 2 7.82 -37.90 48.58
CA SER A 2 7.37 -36.90 47.62
C SER A 2 6.45 -37.44 46.53
N ARG A 3 5.56 -36.59 46.01
CA ARG A 3 5.21 -36.51 44.57
C ARG A 3 4.47 -35.19 44.25
N VAL A 4 5.29 -34.21 43.90
CA VAL A 4 5.12 -33.14 42.89
C VAL A 4 3.71 -32.93 42.29
N ASN A 5 3.20 -31.72 42.53
CA ASN A 5 2.13 -31.05 41.79
C ASN A 5 2.61 -30.73 40.35
N ALA A 6 1.95 -31.28 39.33
CA ALA A 6 2.09 -30.83 37.96
C ALA A 6 1.00 -29.80 37.64
N LYS A 7 1.38 -28.52 37.66
CA LYS A 7 0.54 -27.40 37.23
C LYS A 7 0.45 -27.41 35.70
N ALA A 8 -0.74 -27.58 35.16
CA ALA A 8 -0.99 -27.55 33.71
C ALA A 8 -0.57 -26.19 33.11
N PRO A 9 0.07 -26.17 31.93
CA PRO A 9 0.46 -24.91 31.29
C PRO A 9 -0.78 -24.16 30.77
N ASN A 10 -0.83 -22.86 31.10
CA ASN A 10 -1.80 -21.90 30.57
C ASN A 10 -1.80 -21.96 29.04
N ARG A 11 -2.93 -22.36 28.43
CA ARG A 11 -3.21 -22.10 27.02
C ARG A 11 -3.39 -20.58 26.87
N ALA A 12 -2.36 -19.93 26.35
CA ALA A 12 -2.43 -18.56 25.87
C ALA A 12 -3.59 -18.47 24.87
N GLY A 13 -4.66 -17.79 25.27
CA GLY A 13 -5.76 -17.44 24.39
C GLY A 13 -5.24 -16.58 23.25
N GLU A 14 -5.34 -17.10 22.03
CA GLU A 14 -5.17 -16.39 20.78
C GLU A 14 -6.06 -15.15 20.79
N ARG A 15 -5.49 -13.98 21.11
CA ARG A 15 -6.17 -12.71 20.87
C ARG A 15 -6.17 -12.46 19.36
N ARG A 16 -7.30 -12.80 18.73
CA ARG A 16 -7.68 -12.42 17.38
C ARG A 16 -7.27 -10.99 17.09
N THR A 17 -6.40 -10.83 16.10
CA THR A 17 -6.12 -9.55 15.45
C THR A 17 -7.35 -9.11 14.66
N THR A 18 -8.25 -8.34 15.28
CA THR A 18 -9.45 -7.80 14.60
C THR A 18 -9.12 -6.57 13.73
N VAL A 19 -8.11 -6.67 12.88
CA VAL A 19 -7.80 -5.64 11.87
C VAL A 19 -8.42 -5.98 10.50
N ALA A 20 -8.95 -7.20 10.33
CA ALA A 20 -9.31 -7.76 9.03
C ALA A 20 -10.79 -7.59 8.58
N GLU A 21 -11.71 -7.08 9.41
CA GLU A 21 -13.15 -7.18 9.11
C GLU A 21 -13.82 -5.86 8.65
N ASN A 22 -13.04 -4.81 8.36
CA ASN A 22 -13.60 -3.60 7.75
C ASN A 22 -13.50 -3.68 6.21
N PRO A 23 -14.61 -3.71 5.45
CA PRO A 23 -14.57 -3.74 3.99
C PRO A 23 -13.97 -2.48 3.35
N ARG A 24 -13.76 -1.40 4.13
CA ARG A 24 -12.95 -0.24 3.69
C ARG A 24 -11.43 -0.50 3.74
N ASN A 25 -10.96 -1.47 4.54
CA ASN A 25 -9.54 -1.85 4.66
C ASN A 25 -9.09 -2.87 3.61
N LEU A 26 -10.01 -3.61 2.97
CA LEU A 26 -9.70 -4.51 1.84
C LEU A 26 -9.44 -3.78 0.52
N ARG A 27 -9.72 -2.46 0.47
CA ARG A 27 -9.27 -1.57 -0.61
C ARG A 27 -7.80 -1.20 -0.48
N CYS A 28 -7.19 -1.38 0.70
CA CYS A 28 -5.81 -1.00 0.93
C CYS A 28 -4.86 -2.11 0.48
N PHE A 29 -3.92 -1.74 -0.42
CA PHE A 29 -2.74 -2.52 -0.81
C PHE A 29 -2.99 -3.76 -1.69
N GLY A 30 -3.61 -3.60 -2.85
CA GLY A 30 -3.38 -4.53 -3.96
C GLY A 30 -3.96 -5.94 -3.79
N ILE A 31 -4.78 -6.17 -2.76
CA ILE A 31 -5.42 -7.47 -2.50
C ILE A 31 -6.34 -7.85 -3.67
N ILE A 32 -7.11 -6.91 -4.23
CA ILE A 32 -7.97 -7.18 -5.41
C ILE A 32 -7.13 -7.64 -6.61
N GLY A 33 -6.03 -6.96 -6.91
CA GLY A 33 -5.11 -7.35 -7.99
C GLY A 33 -4.40 -8.68 -7.71
N ALA A 34 -4.09 -8.98 -6.45
CA ALA A 34 -3.50 -10.27 -6.03
C ALA A 34 -4.50 -11.43 -6.08
N LEU A 35 -5.75 -11.20 -5.64
CA LEU A 35 -6.83 -12.19 -5.67
C LEU A 35 -7.21 -12.55 -7.12
N LYS A 36 -7.30 -11.58 -8.03
CA LYS A 36 -7.54 -11.83 -9.47
C LYS A 36 -6.45 -12.71 -10.11
N ARG A 37 -5.18 -12.54 -9.70
CA ARG A 37 -4.07 -13.42 -10.14
C ARG A 37 -4.20 -14.86 -9.62
N MET A 38 -4.72 -15.04 -8.40
CA MET A 38 -4.88 -16.36 -7.79
C MET A 38 -6.05 -17.16 -8.35
N THR A 39 -7.10 -16.51 -8.87
CA THR A 39 -8.27 -17.19 -9.45
C THR A 39 -8.08 -17.58 -10.92
N GLY A 40 -6.92 -17.30 -11.53
CA GLY A 40 -6.70 -17.56 -12.95
C GLY A 40 -7.54 -16.68 -13.89
N ALA A 41 -8.28 -15.71 -13.34
CA ALA A 41 -8.89 -14.64 -14.11
C ALA A 41 -7.75 -13.71 -14.53
N VAL A 42 -7.05 -14.10 -15.60
CA VAL A 42 -6.45 -13.10 -16.48
C VAL A 42 -7.62 -12.18 -16.78
N LEU A 43 -7.65 -11.00 -16.15
CA LEU A 43 -8.29 -9.89 -16.79
C LEU A 43 -7.58 -9.89 -18.13
N GLU A 44 -8.25 -10.37 -19.17
CA GLU A 44 -7.94 -9.92 -20.50
C GLU A 44 -7.95 -8.42 -20.31
N THR A 45 -6.76 -7.83 -20.21
CA THR A 45 -6.60 -6.42 -20.53
C THR A 45 -7.47 -6.24 -21.75
N PRO A 46 -8.31 -5.21 -21.84
CA PRO A 46 -9.00 -4.87 -23.07
C PRO A 46 -7.98 -4.51 -24.18
N ALA A 47 -7.04 -5.41 -24.46
CA ALA A 47 -5.93 -5.38 -25.39
C ALA A 47 -6.47 -5.17 -26.81
N GLY A 48 -7.76 -5.48 -27.02
CA GLY A 48 -8.48 -5.11 -28.22
C GLY A 48 -8.58 -3.59 -28.47
N LEU A 49 -8.57 -2.73 -27.44
CA LEU A 49 -8.66 -1.27 -27.62
C LEU A 49 -7.29 -0.61 -27.76
N THR A 50 -6.31 -0.97 -26.93
CA THR A 50 -4.98 -0.37 -27.01
C THR A 50 -4.19 -0.92 -28.20
N GLU A 51 -4.20 -2.23 -28.46
CA GLU A 51 -3.36 -2.79 -29.53
C GLU A 51 -3.90 -2.45 -30.93
N ARG A 52 -5.23 -2.37 -31.10
CA ARG A 52 -5.83 -1.89 -32.38
C ARG A 52 -5.53 -0.42 -32.62
N HIS A 53 -5.69 0.45 -31.63
CA HIS A 53 -5.44 1.89 -31.83
C HIS A 53 -3.97 2.21 -32.13
N TRP A 54 -3.00 1.51 -31.48
CA TRP A 54 -1.58 1.66 -31.80
C TRP A 54 -1.21 1.06 -33.17
N ARG A 55 -1.72 -0.14 -33.53
CA ARG A 55 -1.45 -0.78 -34.82
C ARG A 55 -2.06 -0.06 -36.01
N SER A 56 -3.22 0.58 -35.84
CA SER A 56 -3.93 1.27 -36.93
C SER A 56 -3.32 2.62 -37.30
N ASN A 57 -2.67 3.32 -36.35
CA ASN A 57 -2.30 4.71 -36.55
C ASN A 57 -0.79 4.96 -36.69
N GLY A 58 0.07 4.05 -36.22
CA GLY A 58 1.52 4.26 -36.23
C GLY A 58 1.94 5.50 -35.43
N MET A 59 3.26 5.70 -35.25
CA MET A 59 3.78 6.91 -34.58
C MET A 59 3.63 8.18 -35.46
N ASP A 60 3.37 7.99 -36.76
CA ASP A 60 3.36 9.02 -37.81
C ASP A 60 2.19 10.02 -37.70
N GLN A 61 1.11 9.67 -37.02
CA GLN A 61 -0.06 10.55 -36.86
C GLN A 61 0.09 11.61 -35.75
N TYR A 62 1.13 11.52 -34.92
CA TYR A 62 1.23 12.32 -33.70
C TYR A 62 2.38 13.32 -33.74
N ASN A 63 2.19 14.47 -33.09
CA ASN A 63 3.21 15.52 -33.14
C ASN A 63 4.46 15.03 -32.40
N THR A 64 5.62 15.04 -33.05
CA THR A 64 6.90 14.71 -32.41
C THR A 64 7.37 15.80 -31.44
N ARG A 65 6.71 16.97 -31.45
CA ARG A 65 7.01 18.12 -30.59
C ARG A 65 5.87 18.41 -29.62
N ALA A 66 6.23 18.63 -28.35
CA ALA A 66 5.27 19.00 -27.32
C ALA A 66 4.67 20.39 -27.60
N GLN A 67 3.34 20.46 -27.60
CA GLN A 67 2.57 21.67 -27.80
C GLN A 67 2.25 22.30 -26.45
N ARG A 68 2.50 23.62 -26.32
CA ARG A 68 2.06 24.41 -25.16
C ARG A 68 0.61 24.85 -25.36
N LYS A 69 -0.34 23.92 -25.22
CA LYS A 69 -1.78 24.22 -25.25
C LYS A 69 -2.35 24.09 -23.84
N ARG A 70 -3.12 25.08 -23.39
CA ARG A 70 -3.99 24.96 -22.22
C ARG A 70 -5.32 24.37 -22.68
N ARG A 71 -5.78 23.30 -22.05
CA ARG A 71 -7.11 22.71 -22.28
C ARG A 71 -7.72 22.33 -20.95
N ALA A 72 -9.05 22.45 -20.85
CA ALA A 72 -9.78 21.96 -19.70
C ALA A 72 -9.60 20.43 -19.59
N PRO A 73 -9.47 19.89 -18.38
CA PRO A 73 -9.45 18.44 -18.20
C PRO A 73 -10.77 17.81 -18.69
N PHE A 74 -10.72 16.55 -19.12
CA PHE A 74 -11.94 15.78 -19.37
C PHE A 74 -12.82 15.68 -18.12
N SER A 75 -14.11 15.43 -18.31
CA SER A 75 -15.10 15.46 -17.23
C SER A 75 -14.88 14.39 -16.15
N ASN A 76 -15.38 14.64 -14.94
CA ASN A 76 -15.41 13.62 -13.88
C ASN A 76 -16.23 12.38 -14.28
N ALA A 77 -17.27 12.54 -15.10
CA ALA A 77 -18.06 11.44 -15.62
C ALA A 77 -17.23 10.53 -16.54
N THR A 78 -16.42 11.13 -17.43
CA THR A 78 -15.44 10.41 -18.27
C THR A 78 -14.45 9.64 -17.40
N ARG A 79 -13.89 10.30 -16.37
CA ARG A 79 -12.96 9.65 -15.44
C ARG A 79 -13.57 8.41 -14.78
N GLN A 80 -14.78 8.56 -14.23
CA GLN A 80 -15.45 7.50 -13.49
C GLN A 80 -15.77 6.33 -14.42
N ARG A 81 -16.31 6.60 -15.61
CA ARG A 81 -16.61 5.60 -16.62
C ARG A 81 -15.38 4.78 -17.03
N ILE A 82 -14.24 5.43 -17.27
CA ILE A 82 -12.99 4.71 -17.60
C ILE A 82 -12.53 3.86 -16.42
N LEU A 83 -12.55 4.38 -15.19
CA LEU A 83 -12.16 3.59 -14.02
C LEU A 83 -13.06 2.37 -13.81
N ASP A 84 -14.37 2.51 -14.00
CA ASP A 84 -15.33 1.42 -13.89
C ASP A 84 -15.14 0.38 -15.01
N TYR A 85 -14.85 0.83 -16.23
CA TYR A 85 -14.57 -0.06 -17.37
C TYR A 85 -13.37 -0.98 -17.13
N TYR A 86 -12.31 -0.47 -16.48
CA TYR A 86 -11.13 -1.26 -16.11
C TYR A 86 -11.23 -1.90 -14.71
N ASP A 87 -12.41 -1.90 -14.10
CA ASP A 87 -12.66 -2.38 -12.72
C ASP A 87 -11.59 -1.88 -11.73
N HIS A 88 -11.34 -0.57 -11.77
CA HIS A 88 -10.36 0.14 -10.96
C HIS A 88 -8.99 -0.55 -10.93
N THR A 89 -8.59 -1.19 -12.03
CA THR A 89 -7.33 -1.91 -12.15
C THR A 89 -6.37 -1.16 -13.07
N CYS A 90 -5.17 -0.88 -12.57
CA CYS A 90 -4.14 -0.15 -13.31
C CYS A 90 -3.59 -1.00 -14.45
N VAL A 91 -3.67 -0.49 -15.68
CA VAL A 91 -3.19 -1.22 -16.88
C VAL A 91 -1.68 -1.48 -16.88
N TYR A 92 -0.91 -0.70 -16.13
CA TYR A 92 0.56 -0.81 -16.13
C TYR A 92 1.08 -1.81 -15.08
N CYS A 93 0.59 -1.69 -13.85
CA CYS A 93 1.10 -2.44 -12.70
C CYS A 93 0.10 -3.40 -12.06
N GLU A 94 -1.15 -3.43 -12.54
CA GLU A 94 -2.23 -4.33 -12.08
C GLU A 94 -2.64 -4.14 -10.60
N TYR A 95 -2.21 -3.05 -9.97
CA TYR A 95 -2.72 -2.60 -8.68
C TYR A 95 -3.94 -1.69 -8.84
N GLU A 96 -4.50 -1.20 -7.75
CA GLU A 96 -5.64 -0.28 -7.76
C GLU A 96 -5.33 0.99 -8.58
N ALA A 97 -6.17 1.27 -9.56
CA ALA A 97 -6.20 2.51 -10.31
C ALA A 97 -7.08 3.54 -9.58
N THR A 98 -6.56 4.75 -9.48
CA THR A 98 -7.28 5.88 -8.86
C THR A 98 -7.35 7.08 -9.79
N THR A 99 -6.69 7.01 -10.95
CA THR A 99 -6.59 8.07 -11.95
C THR A 99 -6.78 7.49 -13.35
N VAL A 100 -6.89 8.37 -14.34
CA VAL A 100 -6.90 8.00 -15.76
C VAL A 100 -5.67 8.63 -16.40
N ASP A 101 -4.98 7.87 -17.23
CA ASP A 101 -3.81 8.30 -17.99
C ASP A 101 -4.16 8.37 -19.47
N HIS A 102 -3.58 9.36 -20.16
CA HIS A 102 -3.60 9.42 -21.61
C HIS A 102 -2.49 8.51 -22.13
N VAL A 103 -2.86 7.53 -22.95
CA VAL A 103 -1.90 6.60 -23.54
C VAL A 103 -0.87 7.38 -24.37
N ILE A 104 -1.36 8.27 -25.24
CA ILE A 104 -0.61 9.33 -25.91
C ILE A 104 -0.86 10.64 -25.17
N PRO A 105 0.16 11.30 -24.62
CA PRO A 105 -0.07 12.50 -23.82
C PRO A 105 -0.72 13.62 -24.63
N TYR A 106 -1.61 14.37 -23.98
CA TYR A 106 -2.28 15.52 -24.58
C TYR A 106 -1.31 16.53 -25.21
N THR A 107 -0.14 16.77 -24.59
CA THR A 107 0.87 17.70 -25.13
C THR A 107 1.39 17.29 -26.50
N TYR A 108 1.19 16.03 -26.92
CA TYR A 108 1.60 15.51 -28.22
C TYR A 108 0.42 15.23 -29.17
N GLY A 109 -0.78 15.71 -28.81
CA GLY A 109 -1.97 15.59 -29.65
C GLY A 109 -2.91 14.45 -29.27
N GLY A 110 -2.69 13.79 -28.13
CA GLY A 110 -3.61 12.77 -27.63
C GLY A 110 -5.03 13.32 -27.40
N SER A 111 -6.02 12.54 -27.81
CA SER A 111 -7.45 12.81 -27.63
C SER A 111 -7.93 12.49 -26.21
N ASP A 112 -9.11 12.98 -25.83
CA ASP A 112 -9.82 12.56 -24.61
C ASP A 112 -10.83 11.43 -24.90
N GLU A 113 -10.65 10.75 -26.03
CA GLU A 113 -11.51 9.64 -26.44
C GLU A 113 -11.11 8.36 -25.70
N ASP A 114 -12.07 7.43 -25.57
CA ASP A 114 -11.92 6.21 -24.77
C ASP A 114 -10.77 5.31 -25.21
N ASP A 115 -10.41 5.37 -26.49
CA ASP A 115 -9.32 4.61 -27.08
C ASP A 115 -7.93 5.12 -26.66
N ASN A 116 -7.83 6.39 -26.23
CA ASN A 116 -6.60 7.00 -25.71
C ASN A 116 -6.59 7.11 -24.18
N LEU A 117 -7.65 6.68 -23.48
CA LEU A 117 -7.75 6.77 -22.02
C LEU A 117 -7.66 5.39 -21.35
N VAL A 118 -6.80 5.28 -20.34
CA VAL A 118 -6.63 4.04 -19.57
C VAL A 118 -6.67 4.28 -18.06
N ALA A 119 -7.19 3.32 -17.30
CA ALA A 119 -7.13 3.37 -15.85
C ALA A 119 -5.70 3.15 -15.33
N CYS A 120 -5.25 4.04 -14.44
CA CYS A 120 -3.87 4.08 -13.97
C CYS A 120 -3.80 4.49 -12.49
N CYS A 121 -2.85 3.91 -11.73
CA CYS A 121 -2.55 4.38 -10.39
C CYS A 121 -1.74 5.69 -10.44
N SER A 122 -1.85 6.53 -9.41
CA SER A 122 -1.17 7.84 -9.35
C SER A 122 0.35 7.76 -9.50
N ILE A 123 0.97 6.67 -9.02
CA ILE A 123 2.42 6.44 -9.14
C ILE A 123 2.80 6.15 -10.60
N CYS A 124 2.11 5.21 -11.25
CA CYS A 124 2.36 4.88 -12.65
C CYS A 124 2.13 6.09 -13.55
N ASN A 125 1.04 6.84 -13.32
CA ASN A 125 0.70 8.05 -14.05
C ASN A 125 1.82 9.11 -13.90
N SER A 126 2.33 9.29 -12.68
CA SER A 126 3.45 10.21 -12.42
C SER A 126 4.76 9.77 -13.09
N ILE A 127 5.04 8.46 -13.16
CA ILE A 127 6.22 7.92 -13.86
C ILE A 127 6.09 8.11 -15.37
N ALA A 128 4.91 7.84 -15.93
CA ALA A 128 4.60 8.06 -17.34
C ALA A 128 4.78 9.54 -17.69
N SER A 129 4.02 10.42 -17.02
CA SER A 129 3.99 11.87 -17.27
C SER A 129 3.78 12.13 -18.77
N ASN A 130 4.36 13.20 -19.31
CA ASN A 130 4.23 13.58 -20.72
C ASN A 130 5.27 12.88 -21.61
N LYS A 131 5.54 11.59 -21.41
CA LYS A 131 6.51 10.86 -22.25
C LYS A 131 5.78 10.12 -23.36
N ILE A 132 6.33 10.17 -24.57
CA ILE A 132 5.89 9.35 -25.69
C ILE A 132 6.71 8.07 -25.74
N PHE A 133 6.06 7.00 -26.19
CA PHE A 133 6.67 5.70 -26.45
C PHE A 133 6.19 5.22 -27.81
N GLU A 134 7.00 4.40 -28.47
CA GLU A 134 6.65 3.83 -29.78
C GLU A 134 5.52 2.80 -29.66
N THR A 135 5.48 2.10 -28.54
CA THR A 135 4.48 1.07 -28.25
C THR A 135 3.95 1.21 -26.82
N PHE A 136 2.73 0.70 -26.61
CA PHE A 136 2.16 0.61 -25.29
C PHE A 136 3.01 -0.27 -24.37
N GLU A 137 3.54 -1.38 -24.88
CA GLU A 137 4.44 -2.29 -24.18
C GLU A 137 5.72 -1.57 -23.76
N GLY A 138 6.27 -0.72 -24.63
CA GLY A 138 7.41 0.14 -24.31
C GLY A 138 7.11 1.10 -23.16
N LYS A 139 5.94 1.76 -23.18
CA LYS A 139 5.45 2.60 -22.06
C LYS A 139 5.31 1.79 -20.78
N ARG A 140 4.66 0.62 -20.84
CA ARG A 140 4.44 -0.27 -19.70
C ARG A 140 5.75 -0.77 -19.11
N ALA A 141 6.69 -1.22 -19.94
CA ALA A 141 8.01 -1.67 -19.52
C ALA A 141 8.81 -0.55 -18.83
N PHE A 142 8.81 0.66 -19.41
CA PHE A 142 9.43 1.84 -18.82
C PHE A 142 8.87 2.14 -17.43
N ILE A 143 7.53 2.13 -17.30
CA ILE A 143 6.85 2.41 -16.04
C ILE A 143 7.21 1.35 -14.99
N ARG A 144 7.09 0.06 -15.34
CA ARG A 144 7.37 -1.04 -14.41
C ARG A 144 8.82 -1.04 -13.93
N LYS A 145 9.79 -0.75 -14.82
CA LYS A 145 11.21 -0.62 -14.45
C LYS A 145 11.44 0.44 -13.38
N ARG A 146 10.68 1.54 -13.39
CA ARG A 146 10.79 2.63 -12.40
C ARG A 146 9.87 2.45 -11.19
N TYR A 147 8.89 1.56 -11.25
CA TYR A 147 7.91 1.38 -10.19
C TYR A 147 8.53 0.80 -8.90
N GLY A 148 9.47 -0.14 -9.02
CA GLY A 148 10.14 -0.78 -7.88
C GLY A 148 10.80 0.20 -6.90
N PRO A 149 11.69 1.10 -7.37
CA PRO A 149 12.29 2.12 -6.51
C PRO A 149 11.30 3.04 -5.80
N TYR A 150 10.14 3.33 -6.39
CA TYR A 150 9.08 4.09 -5.73
C TYR A 150 8.48 3.33 -4.54
N LEU A 151 8.23 2.03 -4.71
CA LEU A 151 7.77 1.18 -3.61
C LEU A 151 8.83 1.05 -2.52
N GLU A 152 10.09 0.80 -2.89
CA GLU A 152 11.20 0.71 -1.93
C GLU A 152 11.39 2.01 -1.15
N GLY A 153 11.35 3.16 -1.83
CA GLY A 153 11.45 4.47 -1.19
C GLY A 153 10.27 4.77 -0.25
N ARG A 154 9.07 4.28 -0.58
CA ARG A 154 7.90 4.36 0.33
C ARG A 154 8.10 3.44 1.54
N VAL A 155 8.45 2.17 1.34
CA VAL A 155 8.71 1.20 2.42
C VAL A 155 9.79 1.72 3.35
N ARG A 156 10.89 2.27 2.83
CA ARG A 156 11.97 2.86 3.63
C ARG A 156 11.48 4.03 4.49
N ARG A 157 10.63 4.91 3.95
CA ARG A 157 10.05 6.04 4.70
C ARG A 157 9.09 5.57 5.79
N GLU A 158 8.24 4.60 5.51
CA GLU A 158 7.34 4.05 6.53
C GLU A 158 8.11 3.32 7.64
N ARG A 159 9.15 2.55 7.28
CA ARG A 159 10.03 1.90 8.27
C ARG A 159 10.72 2.91 9.21
N ARG A 160 11.10 4.10 8.73
CA ARG A 160 11.71 5.15 9.58
C ARG A 160 10.75 5.72 10.64
N LYS A 161 9.43 5.53 10.48
CA LYS A 161 8.44 5.93 11.48
C LYS A 161 8.27 4.89 12.58
N LEU A 162 8.85 3.70 12.42
CA LEU A 162 8.76 2.62 13.37
C LEU A 162 10.00 2.62 14.28
N SER A 163 9.80 2.20 15.51
CA SER A 163 10.85 1.93 16.49
C SER A 163 10.69 0.51 17.03
N MET A 164 11.73 0.02 17.69
CA MET A 164 11.71 -1.27 18.38
C MET A 164 11.66 -1.00 19.89
N CYS A 165 10.76 -1.68 20.59
CA CYS A 165 10.61 -1.52 22.03
C CYS A 165 11.88 -2.05 22.72
N GLY A 166 12.49 -1.24 23.58
CA GLY A 166 13.68 -1.63 24.33
C GLY A 166 13.45 -2.83 25.25
N ASP A 167 12.21 -3.01 25.74
CA ASP A 167 11.89 -4.05 26.71
C ASP A 167 11.45 -5.36 26.06
N CYS A 168 10.51 -5.29 25.10
CA CYS A 168 9.88 -6.48 24.52
C CYS A 168 10.24 -6.73 23.05
N GLY A 169 11.03 -5.84 22.42
CA GLY A 169 11.41 -5.97 21.01
C GLY A 169 10.28 -5.76 20.00
N THR A 170 9.06 -5.44 20.46
CA THR A 170 7.92 -5.17 19.56
C THR A 170 8.23 -3.98 18.67
N VAL A 171 7.97 -4.10 17.37
CA VAL A 171 8.03 -2.98 16.43
C VAL A 171 6.74 -2.17 16.56
N TYR A 172 6.85 -0.88 16.82
CA TYR A 172 5.71 0.01 17.07
C TYR A 172 5.96 1.40 16.48
N GLN A 173 4.92 2.22 16.39
CA GLN A 173 5.05 3.62 16.02
C GLN A 173 5.20 4.48 17.29
N PRO A 174 6.33 5.16 17.50
CA PRO A 174 6.51 6.05 18.64
C PRO A 174 5.50 7.19 18.66
N ARG A 175 5.15 7.64 19.87
CA ARG A 175 4.26 8.80 20.10
C ARG A 175 2.83 8.62 19.56
N VAL A 176 2.45 7.38 19.25
CA VAL A 176 1.10 7.00 18.86
C VAL A 176 0.58 6.06 19.95
N ASN A 177 -0.70 6.21 20.30
CA ASN A 177 -1.42 5.35 21.26
C ASN A 177 -0.71 5.19 22.62
N GLY A 178 -0.09 6.26 23.14
CA GLY A 178 0.57 6.24 24.45
C GLY A 178 1.95 5.57 24.46
N ALA A 179 2.52 5.22 23.31
CA ALA A 179 3.89 4.74 23.22
C ALA A 179 4.91 5.89 23.35
N SER A 180 6.06 5.61 23.98
CA SER A 180 7.16 6.57 24.08
C SER A 180 8.11 6.49 22.87
N ALA A 181 9.28 7.14 22.95
CA ALA A 181 10.30 7.03 21.91
C ALA A 181 11.03 5.68 21.91
N VAL A 182 11.07 5.01 23.08
CA VAL A 182 11.86 3.79 23.31
C VAL A 182 11.04 2.61 23.79
N LEU A 183 9.81 2.81 24.29
CA LEU A 183 8.90 1.75 24.73
C LEU A 183 7.59 1.76 23.96
N CYS A 184 7.08 0.57 23.63
CA CYS A 184 5.71 0.42 23.13
C CYS A 184 4.70 0.85 24.20
N ALA A 185 3.44 1.07 23.80
CA ALA A 185 2.39 1.55 24.70
C ALA A 185 2.20 0.68 25.95
N GLU A 186 2.26 -0.64 25.79
CA GLU A 186 2.09 -1.59 26.90
C GLU A 186 3.26 -1.53 27.90
N CYS A 187 4.51 -1.60 27.41
CA CYS A 187 5.70 -1.52 28.27
C CYS A 187 5.83 -0.13 28.91
N TYR A 188 5.48 0.93 28.18
CA TYR A 188 5.53 2.29 28.71
C TYR A 188 4.54 2.49 29.86
N ALA A 189 3.30 2.03 29.72
CA ALA A 189 2.30 2.09 30.80
C ALA A 189 2.73 1.27 32.03
N ALA A 190 3.33 0.09 31.81
CA ALA A 190 3.86 -0.75 32.89
C ALA A 190 5.01 -0.06 33.64
N ASP A 191 5.94 0.57 32.91
CA ASP A 191 7.05 1.33 33.52
C ASP A 191 6.55 2.58 34.28
N GLU A 192 5.60 3.33 33.75
CA GLU A 192 5.01 4.47 34.47
C GLU A 192 4.33 4.05 35.77
N MET A 193 3.57 2.93 35.76
CA MET A 193 3.02 2.34 36.98
C MET A 193 4.13 1.90 37.95
N GLY A 194 5.22 1.32 37.45
CA GLY A 194 6.39 0.96 38.25
C GLY A 194 7.09 2.17 38.87
N ARG A 195 7.31 3.25 38.09
CA ARG A 195 7.88 4.52 38.57
C ARG A 195 6.99 5.17 39.61
N ARG A 196 5.68 5.19 39.38
CA ARG A 196 4.70 5.73 40.33
C ARG A 196 4.73 4.97 41.66
N LYS A 197 4.75 3.64 41.65
CA LYS A 197 4.90 2.83 42.88
C LYS A 197 6.17 3.14 43.66
N ARG A 198 7.32 3.27 42.97
CA ARG A 198 8.60 3.67 43.59
C ARG A 198 8.55 5.05 44.24
N LEU A 199 7.86 6.01 43.62
CA LEU A 199 7.72 7.38 44.15
C LEU A 199 6.77 7.49 45.34
N ILE A 200 5.72 6.65 45.39
CA ILE A 200 4.77 6.63 46.51
C ILE A 200 5.30 5.77 47.69
N GLY A 201 6.48 5.14 47.54
CA GLY A 201 7.06 4.30 48.59
C GLY A 201 6.30 3.00 48.83
N GLU A 202 5.44 2.58 47.90
CA GLU A 202 4.80 1.26 47.95
C GLU A 202 5.82 0.24 47.46
N GLU A 203 6.68 -0.21 48.37
CA GLU A 203 7.48 -1.41 48.16
C GLU A 203 6.53 -2.55 47.74
N SER A 204 6.84 -3.16 46.60
CA SER A 204 6.13 -4.36 46.17
C SER A 204 6.22 -5.37 47.31
N PRO A 205 5.13 -6.08 47.67
CA PRO A 205 5.18 -7.04 48.75
C PRO A 205 6.29 -8.03 48.42
N VAL A 206 7.27 -8.10 49.31
CA VAL A 206 8.27 -9.16 49.31
C VAL A 206 7.46 -10.44 49.38
N TYR A 207 7.41 -11.20 48.28
CA TYR A 207 6.90 -12.56 48.35
C TYR A 207 7.87 -13.31 49.23
N ASP A 208 7.47 -13.50 50.48
CA ASP A 208 8.17 -14.35 51.44
C ASP A 208 8.20 -15.76 50.83
N LEU A 209 9.32 -16.08 50.19
CA LEU A 209 9.68 -17.46 49.91
C LEU A 209 10.15 -18.04 51.24
N GLY A 210 9.17 -18.27 52.12
CA GLY A 210 9.34 -18.96 53.37
C GLY A 210 10.07 -20.27 53.09
N GLY A 211 11.32 -20.34 53.55
CA GLY A 211 12.08 -21.56 53.65
C GLY A 211 11.34 -22.52 54.55
N ALA A 212 10.70 -23.51 53.95
CA ALA A 212 10.33 -24.72 54.67
C ALA A 212 11.61 -25.53 54.89
N SER A 213 11.87 -25.78 56.16
CA SER A 213 12.91 -26.63 56.74
C SER A 213 12.84 -28.08 56.25
#